data_AF-A0A6P0Q529-F1
#
_entry.id   AF-A0A6P0Q529-F1
#
_cell.length_a   1.000
_cell.length_b   1.000
_cell.length_c   1.000
_cell.angle_alpha   90.00
_cell.angle_beta   90.00
_cell.angle_gamma   90.00
#
_symmetry.space_group_name_H-M   'P 1'
#
loop_
_entity.id
_entity.type
_entity.pdbx_description
1 polymer ?
#
loop_
_entity_poly.entity_id
_entity_poly.type
_entity_poly.pdbx_seq_one_letter_code
_entity_poly.pdbx_strand_id
1 'polypeptide(L)'
;VAQPLIDMGLDSLMAGELRNLLKRQLGWDIPFQKIFGGASTAQIAYLVNEQITQQLLLEKITDYDNSDPEDICEDMEEITL
;
A
#
# COMPACT_ATOMS: atom_id res chain seq x y z
N VAL A 1 -7.93 -2.55 -23.95
CA VAL A 1 -8.14 -1.14 -23.53
C VAL A 1 -8.72 -1.16 -22.13
N ALA A 2 -8.23 -0.34 -21.20
CA ALA A 2 -8.85 -0.23 -19.87
C ALA A 2 -10.14 0.58 -20.00
N GLN A 3 -11.29 -0.02 -19.68
CA GLN A 3 -12.60 0.63 -19.81
C GLN A 3 -13.00 1.28 -18.48
N PRO A 4 -13.47 2.54 -18.49
CA PRO A 4 -14.00 3.21 -17.30
C PRO A 4 -15.17 2.44 -16.71
N LEU A 5 -15.23 2.36 -15.37
CA LEU A 5 -16.33 1.71 -14.66
C LEU A 5 -17.69 2.37 -14.95
N ILE A 6 -17.70 3.70 -15.10
CA ILE A 6 -18.93 4.45 -15.41
C ILE A 6 -19.50 4.07 -16.79
N ASP A 7 -18.65 3.79 -17.77
CA ASP A 7 -19.05 3.35 -19.10
C ASP A 7 -19.56 1.90 -19.10
N MET A 8 -19.29 1.15 -18.02
CA MET A 8 -19.79 -0.21 -17.79
C MET A 8 -21.06 -0.23 -16.92
N GLY A 9 -21.65 0.93 -16.63
CA GLY A 9 -22.90 1.05 -15.86
C GLY A 9 -22.70 1.26 -14.36
N LEU A 10 -21.49 1.58 -13.90
CA LEU A 10 -21.28 2.01 -12.51
C LEU A 10 -21.93 3.37 -12.28
N ASP A 11 -22.99 3.40 -11.48
CA ASP A 11 -23.64 4.64 -11.04
C ASP A 11 -23.05 5.18 -9.71
N SER A 12 -23.59 6.30 -9.24
CA SER A 12 -23.12 6.97 -8.03
C SER A 12 -23.39 6.16 -6.74
N LEU A 13 -24.47 5.37 -6.70
CA LEU A 13 -24.79 4.52 -5.56
C LEU A 13 -23.84 3.31 -5.52
N MET A 14 -23.65 2.64 -6.66
CA MET A 14 -22.71 1.53 -6.80
C MET A 14 -21.27 1.96 -6.53
N ALA A 15 -20.86 3.16 -6.93
CA ALA A 15 -19.55 3.71 -6.58
C ALA A 15 -19.39 3.90 -5.07
N GLY A 16 -20.45 4.32 -4.37
CA GLY A 16 -20.48 4.44 -2.91
C GLY A 16 -20.39 3.07 -2.23
N GLU A 17 -21.15 2.09 -2.72
CA GLU A 17 -21.09 0.70 -2.24
C GLU A 17 -19.71 0.07 -2.47
N LEU A 18 -19.11 0.29 -3.64
CA LEU A 18 -17.75 -0.17 -3.94
C LEU A 18 -16.73 0.44 -2.97
N ARG A 19 -16.82 1.74 -2.70
CA ARG A 19 -15.98 2.40 -1.69
C ARG A 19 -16.15 1.77 -0.31
N ASN A 20 -17.40 1.58 0.13
CA ASN A 20 -17.70 0.98 1.42
C ASN A 20 -17.17 -0.46 1.51
N LEU A 21 -17.29 -1.23 0.42
CA LEU A 21 -16.78 -2.58 0.31
C LEU A 21 -15.25 -2.61 0.44
N LEU A 22 -14.54 -1.74 -0.28
CA LEU A 22 -13.08 -1.64 -0.21
C LEU A 22 -12.62 -1.24 1.20
N LYS A 23 -13.29 -0.27 1.81
CA LYS A 23 -13.02 0.16 3.19
C LYS A 23 -13.26 -0.96 4.20
N ARG A 24 -14.35 -1.72 4.06
CA ARG A 24 -14.70 -2.81 4.99
C ARG A 24 -13.81 -4.03 4.83
N GLN A 25 -13.49 -4.42 3.60
CA GLN A 25 -12.72 -5.63 3.31
C GLN A 25 -11.21 -5.42 3.45
N LEU A 26 -10.71 -4.24 3.08
CA LEU A 26 -9.27 -3.97 2.98
C LEU A 26 -8.80 -2.88 3.94
N GLY A 27 -9.70 -2.20 4.66
CA GLY A 27 -9.34 -1.07 5.53
C GLY A 27 -9.05 0.24 4.80
N TRP A 28 -9.16 0.26 3.46
CA TRP A 28 -8.72 1.39 2.63
C TRP A 28 -9.87 2.28 2.19
N ASP A 29 -9.80 3.56 2.53
CA ASP A 29 -10.77 4.55 2.11
C ASP A 29 -10.32 5.26 0.82
N ILE A 30 -10.77 4.73 -0.33
CA ILE A 30 -10.51 5.37 -1.62
C ILE A 30 -11.48 6.55 -1.82
N PRO A 31 -10.99 7.75 -2.21
CA PRO A 31 -11.85 8.88 -2.49
C PRO A 31 -12.92 8.55 -3.55
N PHE A 32 -14.17 8.88 -3.26
CA PHE A 32 -15.29 8.65 -4.18
C PHE A 32 -15.02 9.22 -5.59
N GLN A 33 -14.41 10.41 -5.66
CA GLN A 33 -14.05 11.05 -6.93
C GLN A 33 -13.05 10.24 -7.77
N LYS A 34 -12.21 9.40 -7.15
CA LYS A 34 -11.31 8.49 -7.88
C LYS A 34 -12.07 7.32 -8.48
N ILE A 35 -13.10 6.83 -7.79
CA ILE A 35 -13.96 5.73 -8.28
C ILE A 35 -14.89 6.23 -9.38
N PHE A 36 -15.58 7.33 -9.14
CA PHE A 36 -16.59 7.88 -10.05
C PHE A 36 -15.99 8.76 -11.17
N GLY A 37 -14.75 9.20 -11.04
CA GLY A 37 -14.05 10.08 -12.00
C GLY A 37 -13.50 9.37 -13.25
N GLY A 38 -14.12 8.27 -13.68
CA GLY A 38 -13.71 7.53 -14.88
C GLY A 38 -12.59 6.51 -14.66
N ALA A 39 -12.37 6.05 -13.42
CA ALA A 39 -11.43 4.97 -13.19
C ALA A 39 -11.92 3.65 -13.79
N SER A 40 -10.98 2.90 -14.36
CA SER A 40 -11.13 1.50 -14.74
C SER A 40 -10.88 0.58 -13.54
N THR A 41 -11.30 -0.68 -13.66
CA THR A 41 -11.00 -1.73 -12.66
C THR A 41 -9.50 -1.86 -12.38
N ALA A 42 -8.66 -1.77 -13.41
CA ALA A 42 -7.20 -1.82 -13.28
C ALA A 42 -6.65 -0.64 -12.46
N GLN A 43 -7.19 0.56 -12.65
CA GLN A 43 -6.79 1.74 -11.88
C GLN A 43 -7.21 1.63 -10.41
N ILE A 44 -8.41 1.09 -10.13
CA ILE A 44 -8.83 0.82 -8.75
C ILE A 44 -7.90 -0.20 -8.09
N ALA A 45 -7.57 -1.29 -8.78
CA ALA A 45 -6.65 -2.30 -8.26
C ALA A 45 -5.24 -1.72 -8.00
N TYR A 46 -4.75 -0.85 -8.89
CA TYR A 46 -3.49 -0.14 -8.71
C TYR A 46 -3.52 0.74 -7.45
N LEU A 47 -4.57 1.55 -7.26
CA LEU A 47 -4.71 2.41 -6.09
C LEU A 47 -4.73 1.61 -4.78
N VAL A 48 -5.41 0.45 -4.77
CA VAL A 48 -5.42 -0.47 -3.63
C VAL A 48 -4.03 -1.03 -3.36
N ASN A 49 -3.33 -1.51 -4.39
CA ASN A 49 -1.98 -2.06 -4.25
C ASN A 49 -0.96 -1.03 -3.77
N GLU A 50 -1.08 0.22 -4.23
CA GLU A 50 -0.22 1.32 -3.77
C GLU A 50 -0.37 1.53 -2.26
N GLN A 51 -1.59 1.55 -1.75
CA GLN A 51 -1.87 1.72 -0.31
C GLN A 51 -1.31 0.56 0.52
N ILE A 52 -1.55 -0.69 0.07
CA ILE A 52 -1.00 -1.89 0.72
C ILE A 52 0.54 -1.83 0.75
N THR A 53 1.17 -1.46 -0.37
CA THR A 53 2.63 -1.37 -0.46
C THR A 53 3.18 -0.29 0.49
N GLN A 54 2.51 0.85 0.60
CA GLN A 54 2.91 1.92 1.53
C GLN A 54 2.83 1.45 2.98
N GLN A 55 1.75 0.76 3.37
CA GLN A 55 1.62 0.18 4.71
C GLN A 55 2.74 -0.82 5.03
N LEU A 56 3.03 -1.73 4.09
CA LEU A 56 4.09 -2.73 4.26
C LEU A 56 5.50 -2.10 4.28
N LEU A 57 5.71 -1.00 3.56
CA LEU A 57 7.00 -0.30 3.56
C LEU A 57 7.24 0.40 4.90
N LEU A 58 6.20 1.00 5.50
CA LEU A 58 6.27 1.63 6.82
C LEU A 58 6.60 0.61 7.93
N GLU A 59 6.04 -0.60 7.85
CA GLU A 59 6.29 -1.68 8.82
C GLU A 59 7.75 -2.18 8.80
N LYS A 60 8.38 -2.21 7.62
CA LYS A 60 9.77 -2.69 7.47
C LYS A 60 10.85 -1.74 7.97
N ILE A 61 10.52 -0.46 8.19
CA ILE A 61 11.47 0.53 8.68
C ILE A 61 11.62 0.43 10.21
N THR A 62 10.62 -0.08 10.92
CA THR A 62 10.64 -0.23 12.39
C THR A 62 11.45 -1.42 12.92
N ASP A 63 11.86 -2.37 12.07
CA ASP A 63 12.74 -3.48 12.45
C ASP A 63 14.25 -3.15 12.39
N TYR A 64 14.62 -1.99 11.83
CA TYR A 64 16.03 -1.62 11.61
C TYR A 64 16.67 -0.76 12.74
N ASP A 65 15.98 -0.54 13.86
CA ASP A 65 16.46 0.32 14.97
C ASP A 65 16.54 -0.38 16.35
N ASN A 66 16.59 -1.72 16.38
CA ASN A 66 16.93 -2.47 17.60
C ASN A 66 17.99 -3.56 17.34
N SER A 67 18.89 -3.35 16.38
CA SER A 67 20.19 -4.02 16.45
C SER A 67 21.01 -3.28 17.50
N ASP A 68 21.06 -3.85 18.70
CA ASP A 68 22.00 -3.49 19.76
C ASP A 68 23.36 -3.10 19.15
N PRO A 69 23.95 -1.95 19.51
CA PRO A 69 25.30 -1.58 19.09
C PRO A 69 26.41 -2.46 19.73
N GLU A 70 26.06 -3.57 20.39
CA GLU A 70 27.00 -4.36 21.21
C GLU A 70 27.66 -5.56 20.51
N ASP A 71 27.39 -5.83 19.23
CA ASP A 71 28.09 -6.91 18.50
C ASP A 71 29.19 -6.40 17.56
N ILE A 72 30.00 -5.45 18.05
CA ILE A 72 31.36 -5.29 17.58
C ILE A 72 32.25 -6.08 18.54
N CYS A 73 32.24 -7.42 18.42
CA CYS A 73 33.31 -8.20 19.02
C CYS A 73 34.65 -7.68 18.47
N GLU A 74 35.41 -7.08 19.38
CA GLU A 74 36.79 -6.65 19.21
C GLU A 74 37.67 -7.85 18.86
N ASP A 75 37.75 -8.23 17.58
CA ASP A 75 38.90 -9.00 17.11
C ASP A 75 40.05 -8.03 16.86
N MET A 76 40.70 -7.63 17.95
CA MET A 76 42.10 -7.18 17.94
C MET A 76 42.95 -8.34 17.40
N GLU A 77 43.07 -8.45 16.07
CA GLU A 77 44.18 -9.19 15.49
C GLU A 77 45.46 -8.41 15.80
N GLU A 78 46.18 -8.94 16.79
CA GLU A 78 47.58 -8.68 17.08
C GLU A 78 48.41 -8.81 15.80
N ILE A 79 48.67 -7.69 15.12
CA ILE A 79 49.73 -7.64 14.12
C ILE A 79 51.05 -7.49 14.87
N THR A 80 51.62 -8.63 15.28
CA THR A 80 53.06 -8.72 15.54
C THR A 80 53.77 -8.71 14.18
N LEU A 81 54.50 -7.63 13.88
CA LEU A 81 55.67 -7.69 12.98
C LEU A 81 56.71 -6.63 13.34
#